data_AF-A0A523RQI2-F1
#
_entry.id   AF-A0A523RQI2-F1
#
_cell.length_a   1.000
_cell.length_b   1.000
_cell.length_c   1.000
_cell.angle_alpha   90.00
_cell.angle_beta   90.00
_cell.angle_gamma   90.00
#
_symmetry.space_group_name_H-M   'P 1'
#
loop_
_entity.id
_entity.type
_entity.pdbx_description
1 polymer ?
#
loop_
_entity_poly.entity_id
_entity_poly.type
_entity_poly.pdbx_seq_one_letter_code
_entity_poly.pdbx_strand_id
1 'polypeptide(L)'
;MIPQRNLSLLSNRLARKGGRRVPETVLERDYCLSWFLIGLSHSPLKDILLFKGGTCIKKCYIPDYRFSEDLDFTLAEEYTFKNI
;
A
#
# COMPACT_ATOMS: atom_id res chain seq x y z
N MET A 1 7.21 4.81 -13.69
CA MET A 1 8.08 4.05 -12.75
C MET A 1 9.04 5.05 -12.10
N ILE A 2 9.27 4.97 -10.79
CA ILE A 2 10.17 5.91 -10.09
C ILE A 2 11.61 5.57 -10.49
N PRO A 3 12.44 6.54 -10.92
CA PRO A 3 13.85 6.27 -11.23
C PRO A 3 14.59 5.66 -10.03
N GLN A 4 15.41 4.63 -10.26
CA GLN A 4 16.14 3.92 -9.20
C GLN A 4 16.96 4.86 -8.31
N ARG A 5 17.59 5.88 -8.91
CA ARG A 5 18.31 6.94 -8.17
C ARG A 5 17.43 7.61 -7.11
N ASN A 6 16.17 7.89 -7.42
CA ASN A 6 15.26 8.56 -6.50
C ASN A 6 14.87 7.64 -5.34
N LEU A 7 14.68 6.34 -5.60
CA LEU A 7 14.43 5.34 -4.57
C LEU A 7 15.64 5.20 -3.63
N SER A 8 16.86 5.14 -4.17
CA SER A 8 18.08 5.08 -3.35
C SER A 8 18.28 6.34 -2.51
N LEU A 9 17.99 7.53 -3.05
CA LEU A 9 18.03 8.78 -2.30
C LEU A 9 17.01 8.79 -1.16
N LEU A 10 15.80 8.27 -1.39
CA LEU A 10 14.77 8.14 -0.37
C LEU A 10 15.18 7.14 0.72
N SER A 11 15.65 5.95 0.33
CA SER A 11 16.15 4.92 1.25
C SER A 11 17.24 5.46 2.19
N ASN A 12 18.21 6.17 1.63
CA ASN A 12 19.30 6.79 2.41
C ASN A 12 18.79 7.92 3.33
N ARG A 13 17.80 8.70 2.88
CA ARG A 13 17.19 9.77 3.70
C ARG A 13 16.45 9.19 4.90
N LEU A 14 15.69 8.11 4.71
CA LEU A 14 14.97 7.44 5.79
C LEU A 14 15.92 6.86 6.84
N ALA A 15 17.03 6.26 6.40
CA ALA A 15 18.08 5.77 7.30
C ALA A 15 18.71 6.89 8.14
N ARG A 16 18.99 8.05 7.53
CA ARG A 16 19.64 9.18 8.23
C ARG A 16 18.74 9.88 9.24
N LYS A 17 17.41 9.82 9.07
CA LYS A 17 16.43 10.45 9.99
C LYS A 17 16.19 9.66 11.28
N GLY A 18 17.07 8.71 11.63
CA GLY A 18 16.93 7.84 12.80
C GLY A 18 16.07 6.59 12.55
N GLY A 19 15.62 6.38 11.31
CA GLY A 19 14.94 5.15 10.89
C GLY A 19 15.90 4.08 10.41
N ARG A 20 15.35 2.95 9.96
CA ARG A 20 16.11 1.88 9.28
C ARG A 20 16.19 2.18 7.78
N ARG A 21 17.27 1.71 7.14
CA ARG A 21 17.35 1.71 5.67
C ARG A 21 16.28 0.78 5.11
N VAL A 22 15.34 1.33 4.34
CA VAL A 22 14.30 0.55 3.67
C VAL A 22 14.81 0.16 2.28
N PRO A 23 14.77 -1.12 1.87
CA PRO A 23 15.18 -1.52 0.54
C PRO A 23 14.39 -0.79 -0.55
N GLU A 24 15.07 -0.41 -1.63
CA GLU A 24 14.46 0.31 -2.75
C GLU A 24 13.28 -0.45 -3.36
N THR A 25 13.39 -1.78 -3.46
CA THR A 25 12.31 -2.66 -3.94
C THR A 25 11.06 -2.60 -3.06
N VAL A 26 11.24 -2.47 -1.74
CA VAL A 26 10.12 -2.32 -0.79
C VAL A 26 9.48 -0.94 -0.95
N LEU A 27 10.28 0.12 -1.13
CA LEU A 27 9.76 1.47 -1.39
C LEU A 27 8.97 1.54 -2.70
N GLU A 28 9.49 0.94 -3.76
CA GLU A 28 8.80 0.87 -5.05
C GLU A 28 7.50 0.09 -4.95
N ARG A 29 7.53 -1.08 -4.29
CA ARG A 29 6.34 -1.91 -4.09
C ARG A 29 5.27 -1.19 -3.27
N ASP A 30 5.65 -0.58 -2.15
CA ASP A 30 4.72 0.19 -1.31
C ASP A 30 4.10 1.38 -2.06
N TYR A 31 4.87 2.02 -2.93
CA TYR A 31 4.38 3.06 -3.84
C TYR A 31 3.36 2.50 -4.83
N CYS A 32 3.66 1.38 -5.49
CA CYS A 32 2.75 0.72 -6.44
C CYS A 32 1.44 0.27 -5.75
N LEU A 33 1.52 -0.32 -4.55
CA LEU A 33 0.35 -0.71 -3.76
C LEU A 33 -0.51 0.50 -3.41
N SER A 34 0.12 1.65 -3.09
CA SER A 34 -0.62 2.89 -2.80
C SER A 34 -1.38 3.39 -4.04
N TRP A 35 -0.76 3.35 -5.22
CA TRP A 35 -1.43 3.69 -6.48
C TRP A 35 -2.57 2.73 -6.83
N PHE A 36 -2.38 1.43 -6.58
CA PHE A 36 -3.44 0.46 -6.75
C PHE A 36 -4.64 0.77 -5.84
N LEU A 37 -4.38 1.06 -4.56
CA LEU A 37 -5.43 1.43 -3.59
C LEU A 37 -6.15 2.72 -4.00
N ILE A 38 -5.43 3.72 -4.55
CA ILE A 38 -6.04 4.92 -5.12
C ILE A 38 -6.97 4.54 -6.28
N GLY A 39 -6.50 3.72 -7.23
CA GLY A 39 -7.33 3.26 -8.34
C GLY A 39 -8.58 2.51 -7.88
N LEU A 40 -8.42 1.60 -6.90
CA LEU A 40 -9.53 0.86 -6.30
C LEU A 40 -10.55 1.79 -5.63
N SER A 41 -10.09 2.84 -4.94
CA SER A 41 -10.95 3.84 -4.29
C SER A 41 -11.81 4.66 -5.27
N HIS A 42 -11.46 4.66 -6.56
CA HIS A 42 -12.24 5.30 -7.63
C HIS A 42 -13.13 4.31 -8.39
N SER A 43 -13.05 3.00 -8.08
CA SER A 43 -13.90 1.98 -8.68
C SER A 43 -15.18 1.76 -7.87
N PRO A 44 -16.24 1.16 -8.46
CA PRO A 44 -17.42 0.73 -7.73
C PRO A 44 -17.13 -0.28 -6.60
N LEU A 45 -15.98 -0.97 -6.66
CA LEU A 45 -15.61 -1.97 -5.65
C LEU A 45 -15.33 -1.35 -4.27
N LYS A 46 -15.09 -0.04 -4.19
CA LYS A 46 -14.82 0.66 -2.92
C LYS A 46 -15.97 0.51 -1.92
N ASP A 47 -17.20 0.36 -2.40
CA ASP A 47 -18.40 0.33 -1.57
C ASP A 47 -18.66 -1.07 -1.00
N ILE A 48 -18.01 -2.09 -1.57
CA ILE A 48 -18.19 -3.50 -1.18
C ILE A 48 -16.93 -4.13 -0.58
N LEU A 49 -15.74 -3.57 -0.79
CA LEU A 49 -14.48 -4.10 -0.27
C LEU A 49 -14.03 -3.36 0.99
N LEU A 50 -14.10 -4.05 2.13
CA LEU A 50 -13.55 -3.57 3.40
C LEU A 50 -12.06 -3.91 3.48
N PHE A 51 -11.21 -2.89 3.49
CA PHE A 51 -9.76 -3.05 3.55
C PHE A 51 -9.29 -3.46 4.96
N LYS A 52 -8.48 -4.53 5.06
CA LYS A 52 -7.98 -5.06 6.33
C LYS A 52 -6.53 -5.57 6.22
N GLY A 53 -6.07 -6.25 7.27
CA GLY A 53 -4.76 -6.89 7.30
C GLY A 53 -3.60 -5.93 7.55
N GLY A 54 -2.38 -6.42 7.34
CA GLY A 54 -1.15 -5.69 7.71
C GLY A 54 -0.94 -4.40 6.93
N THR A 55 -1.29 -4.40 5.65
CA THR A 55 -1.16 -3.22 4.79
C THR A 55 -2.16 -2.13 5.17
N CYS A 56 -3.40 -2.50 5.53
CA CYS A 56 -4.39 -1.55 6.05
C CYS A 56 -3.92 -0.87 7.34
N ILE A 57 -3.36 -1.65 8.28
CA ILE A 57 -2.80 -1.09 9.52
C ILE A 57 -1.74 -0.03 9.21
N LYS A 58 -0.80 -0.31 8.30
CA LYS A 58 0.24 0.65 7.90
C LYS A 58 -0.32 1.89 7.22
N LYS A 59 -1.27 1.73 6.30
CA LYS A 59 -1.77 2.81 5.44
C LYS A 59 -2.79 3.71 6.12
N CYS A 60 -3.61 3.16 7.02
CA CYS A 60 -4.76 3.87 7.58
C CYS A 60 -4.62 4.24 9.06
N TYR A 61 -3.76 3.55 9.82
CA TYR A 61 -3.75 3.68 11.29
C TYR A 61 -2.36 4.02 11.87
N ILE A 62 -1.31 3.27 11.48
CA ILE A 62 0.02 3.37 12.09
C ILE A 62 1.09 3.53 11.00
N PRO A 63 1.51 4.76 10.66
CA PRO A 63 2.45 5.02 9.57
C PRO A 63 3.78 4.26 9.68
N ASP A 64 4.28 4.11 10.91
CA ASP A 64 5.55 3.45 11.23
C ASP A 64 5.43 1.92 11.38
N TYR A 65 4.27 1.34 11.05
CA TYR A 65 4.09 -0.11 11.02
C TYR A 65 4.94 -0.78 9.93
N ARG A 66 5.15 -2.11 10.06
CA ARG A 66 5.97 -2.88 9.12
C ARG A 66 5.41 -2.79 7.70
N PHE A 67 6.30 -2.83 6.70
CA PHE A 67 5.89 -3.01 5.32
C PHE A 67 5.25 -4.40 5.12
N SER A 68 4.28 -4.46 4.23
CA SER A 68 3.57 -5.67 3.84
C SER A 68 3.20 -5.55 2.36
N GLU A 69 3.07 -6.68 1.69
CA GLU A 69 2.89 -6.74 0.24
C GLU A 69 1.46 -7.10 -0.15
N ASP A 70 0.79 -7.88 0.70
CA ASP A 70 -0.57 -8.35 0.47
C ASP A 70 -1.60 -7.25 0.67
N LEU A 71 -2.67 -7.28 -0.12
CA LEU A 71 -3.85 -6.45 0.08
C LEU A 71 -5.03 -7.34 0.47
N ASP A 72 -5.36 -7.33 1.77
CA ASP A 72 -6.44 -8.13 2.30
C ASP A 72 -7.74 -7.33 2.31
N PHE A 73 -8.79 -7.89 1.71
CA PHE A 73 -10.14 -7.31 1.76
C PHE A 73 -11.14 -8.33 2.31
N THR A 74 -12.25 -7.82 2.80
CA THR A 74 -13.43 -8.62 3.14
C THR A 74 -14.64 -7.95 2.51
N LEU A 75 -15.56 -8.74 1.96
CA LEU A 75 -16.78 -8.19 1.39
C LEU A 75 -17.69 -7.65 2.50
N ALA A 76 -18.19 -6.43 2.33
CA ALA A 76 -19.16 -5.82 3.24
C ALA A 76 -20.51 -6.56 3.22
N GLU A 77 -20.85 -7.12 2.06
CA GLU A 77 -22.06 -7.89 1.80
C GLU A 77 -21.79 -8.97 0.74
N GLU A 78 -22.68 -9.94 0.60
CA GLU A 78 -22.55 -10.97 -0.43
C GLU A 78 -22.65 -10.33 -1.82
N TYR A 79 -21.64 -10.56 -2.67
CA TYR A 79 -21.54 -9.92 -3.97
C TYR A 79 -21.34 -10.96 -5.08
N THR A 80 -22.01 -10.76 -6.21
CA THR A 80 -21.87 -11.64 -7.39
C THR A 80 -21.20 -10.90 -8.54
N PHE A 81 -20.30 -11.57 -9.27
CA PHE A 81 -19.58 -11.02 -10.43
C PHE A 81 -20.46 -10.49 -11.56
N LYS A 82 -21.76 -10.81 -11.58
CA LYS A 82 -22.73 -10.23 -12.53
C LYS A 82 -22.96 -8.72 -12.34
N ASN A 83 -22.52 -8.18 -11.21
CA ASN A 83 -22.74 -6.79 -10.83
C ASN A 83 -21.49 -5.91 -11.06
N ILE A 84 -20.45 -6.43 -11.72
CA ILE A 84 -19.26 -5.68 -12.17
C ILE A 84 -19.36 -5.48 -13.68
#